data_AF-A0A8J9ZBR0-F1
#
_entry.id   AF-A0A8J9ZBR0-F1
#
_cell.length_a   1.000
_cell.length_b   1.000
_cell.length_c   1.000
_cell.angle_alpha   90.00
_cell.angle_beta   90.00
_cell.angle_gamma   90.00
#
_symmetry.space_group_name_H-M   'P 1'
#
loop_
_entity.id
_entity.type
_entity.pdbx_description
1 polymer ?
#
loop_
_entity_poly.entity_id
_entity_poly.type
_entity_poly.pdbx_seq_one_letter_code
_entity_poly.pdbx_strand_id
1 'polypeptide(L)'
;MSKDLKNDEIVGMLNKKNTTINVYQPMNAGKIFTINGVDITKADNKADNGVVQQISRVLYPFPNGTVGDLIKYSEAHKTLSGLLDKAKLMTTLQNTTQMFTLFAPTDAAFKLANMTEINKLNDTELSKVLLRHVLPDIYYQQAFYDNESIMTASKETMVLIVGVGGISVVVDRTEGYVNNPNHACTNGVVHAIDRVLFK
;
A
#
# COMPACT_ATOMS: atom_id res chain seq x y z
N MET A 1 -5.31 -15.01 22.08
CA MET A 1 -4.50 -13.80 21.80
C MET A 1 -4.70 -13.36 20.35
N SER A 2 -4.78 -14.25 19.36
CA SER A 2 -5.18 -13.92 17.99
C SER A 2 -6.63 -13.43 17.85
N LYS A 3 -7.51 -13.83 18.77
CA LYS A 3 -8.90 -13.33 18.87
C LYS A 3 -8.98 -11.85 19.29
N ASP A 4 -7.92 -11.32 19.87
CA ASP A 4 -7.86 -9.96 20.41
C ASP A 4 -7.12 -8.99 19.45
N LEU A 5 -6.42 -9.54 18.45
CA LEU A 5 -5.71 -8.76 17.43
C LEU A 5 -6.71 -8.01 16.55
N LYS A 6 -6.51 -6.70 16.43
CA LYS A 6 -7.33 -5.83 15.58
C LYS A 6 -6.58 -5.54 14.28
N ASN A 7 -7.35 -5.31 13.21
CA ASN A 7 -6.75 -4.82 11.98
C ASN A 7 -6.13 -3.44 12.22
N ASP A 8 -4.97 -3.20 11.62
CA ASP A 8 -4.17 -1.98 11.72
C ASP A 8 -3.71 -1.63 13.16
N GLU A 9 -3.57 -2.64 14.02
CA GLU A 9 -3.09 -2.46 15.39
C GLU A 9 -1.58 -2.18 15.42
N ILE A 10 -1.20 -1.06 16.02
CA ILE A 10 0.22 -0.71 16.22
C ILE A 10 0.73 -1.33 17.51
N VAL A 11 1.77 -2.15 17.38
CA VAL A 11 2.47 -2.82 18.49
C VAL A 11 3.89 -2.28 18.61
N GLY A 12 4.25 -1.83 19.80
CA GLY A 12 5.60 -1.41 20.14
C GLY A 12 6.52 -2.60 20.42
N MET A 13 7.71 -2.61 19.81
CA MET A 13 8.75 -3.59 20.07
C MET A 13 9.74 -3.11 21.13
N LEU A 14 10.47 -4.05 21.74
CA LEU A 14 11.51 -3.75 22.76
C LEU A 14 12.64 -2.85 22.23
N ASN A 15 12.88 -2.85 20.91
CA ASN A 15 13.83 -1.95 20.26
C ASN A 15 13.28 -0.53 20.02
N LYS A 16 12.13 -0.18 20.61
CA LYS A 16 11.41 1.09 20.47
C LYS A 16 10.91 1.40 19.06
N LYS A 17 10.90 0.41 18.15
CA LYS A 17 10.24 0.52 16.85
C LYS A 17 8.81 0.06 16.97
N ASN A 18 7.96 0.56 16.08
CA ASN A 18 6.59 0.12 15.95
C ASN A 18 6.46 -0.86 14.79
N THR A 19 5.54 -1.80 14.96
CA THR A 19 5.09 -2.70 13.90
C THR A 19 3.58 -2.69 13.84
N THR A 20 3.03 -2.84 12.66
CA THR A 20 1.59 -2.89 12.46
C THR A 20 1.17 -4.33 12.25
N ILE A 21 0.15 -4.76 12.99
CA ILE A 21 -0.53 -6.03 12.79
C ILE A 21 -1.74 -5.77 11.91
N ASN A 22 -1.89 -6.57 10.86
CA ASN A 22 -3.05 -6.51 9.97
C ASN A 22 -3.76 -7.87 9.98
N VAL A 23 -5.09 -7.81 9.91
CA VAL A 23 -5.96 -8.98 9.92
C VAL A 23 -6.84 -8.91 8.68
N TYR A 24 -6.58 -9.81 7.74
CA TYR A 24 -7.31 -9.89 6.49
C TYR A 24 -8.27 -11.08 6.53
N GLN A 25 -9.47 -10.90 5.99
CA GLN A 25 -10.50 -11.93 5.96
C GLN A 25 -10.95 -12.18 4.51
N PRO A 26 -10.27 -13.08 3.79
CA PRO A 26 -10.68 -13.48 2.45
C PRO A 26 -12.08 -14.08 2.46
N MET A 27 -12.84 -13.91 1.38
CA MET A 27 -14.17 -14.52 1.25
C MET A 27 -14.13 -16.06 1.25
N ASN A 28 -13.04 -16.65 0.73
CA ASN A 28 -12.88 -18.10 0.54
C ASN A 28 -11.72 -18.73 1.34
N ALA A 29 -11.19 -18.04 2.35
CA ALA A 29 -10.10 -18.56 3.18
C ALA A 29 -10.20 -18.10 4.64
N GLY A 30 -9.43 -18.75 5.52
CA GLY A 30 -9.34 -18.37 6.92
C GLY A 30 -8.72 -16.98 7.08
N LYS A 31 -8.88 -16.39 8.28
CA LYS A 31 -8.24 -15.11 8.60
C LYS A 31 -6.73 -15.21 8.41
N ILE A 32 -6.17 -14.26 7.68
CA ILE A 32 -4.73 -14.10 7.48
C ILE A 32 -4.28 -13.01 8.43
N PHE A 33 -3.26 -13.31 9.24
CA PHE A 33 -2.64 -12.35 10.14
C PHE A 33 -1.27 -12.00 9.58
N THR A 34 -0.94 -10.71 9.53
CA THR A 34 0.37 -10.25 9.10
C THR A 34 0.96 -9.24 10.08
N ILE A 35 2.28 -9.14 10.10
CA ILE A 35 3.04 -8.11 10.82
C ILE A 35 3.91 -7.38 9.79
N ASN A 36 3.63 -6.10 9.53
CA ASN A 36 4.28 -5.33 8.45
C ASN A 36 4.25 -6.07 7.09
N GLY A 37 3.15 -6.74 6.76
CA GLY A 37 3.02 -7.54 5.53
C GLY A 37 3.79 -8.87 5.54
N VAL A 38 4.25 -9.35 6.71
CA VAL A 38 4.82 -10.68 6.89
C VAL A 38 3.81 -11.62 7.53
N ASP A 39 3.58 -12.77 6.93
CA ASP A 39 2.55 -13.72 7.40
C ASP A 39 2.91 -14.32 8.76
N ILE A 40 1.91 -14.39 9.64
CA ILE A 40 1.96 -15.23 10.84
C ILE A 40 1.47 -16.62 10.45
N THR A 41 2.40 -17.56 10.29
CA THR A 41 2.10 -18.93 9.84
C THR A 41 1.50 -19.80 10.94
N LYS A 42 1.82 -19.51 12.20
CA LYS A 42 1.26 -20.22 13.35
C LYS A 42 1.10 -19.26 14.52
N ALA A 43 -0.14 -18.98 14.86
CA ALA A 43 -0.47 -18.05 15.92
C ALA A 43 -0.60 -18.73 17.30
N ASP A 44 -0.49 -17.93 18.35
CA ASP A 44 -0.88 -18.28 19.73
C ASP A 44 -0.15 -19.48 20.36
N ASN A 45 1.13 -19.69 20.04
CA ASN A 45 1.91 -20.73 20.73
C ASN A 45 2.20 -20.29 22.17
N LYS A 46 1.63 -21.00 23.15
CA LYS A 46 1.80 -20.68 24.57
C LYS A 46 3.23 -20.96 25.05
N ALA A 47 3.80 -20.02 25.79
CA ALA A 47 5.01 -20.17 26.57
C ALA A 47 4.72 -19.81 28.04
N ASP A 48 5.61 -20.15 28.96
CA ASP A 48 5.39 -19.92 30.40
C ASP A 48 5.22 -18.44 30.76
N ASN A 49 5.88 -17.55 30.00
CA ASN A 49 5.93 -16.11 30.24
C ASN A 49 5.35 -15.28 29.08
N GLY A 50 4.65 -15.91 28.13
CA GLY A 50 4.14 -15.17 26.97
C GLY A 50 3.59 -16.05 25.87
N VAL A 51 3.52 -15.49 24.67
CA VAL A 51 3.01 -16.15 23.48
C VAL A 51 3.96 -15.92 22.31
N VAL A 52 4.23 -16.98 21.56
CA VAL A 52 5.07 -16.98 20.37
C VAL A 52 4.20 -17.00 19.12
N GLN A 53 4.36 -15.98 18.30
CA GLN A 53 3.76 -15.89 16.96
C GLN A 53 4.84 -16.30 15.95
N GLN A 54 4.61 -17.39 15.21
CA GLN A 54 5.54 -17.84 14.17
C GLN A 54 5.30 -17.05 12.89
N ILE A 55 6.37 -16.49 12.33
CA ILE A 55 6.34 -15.67 11.11
C ILE A 55 7.01 -16.38 9.94
N SER A 56 6.59 -16.08 8.72
CA SER A 56 7.10 -16.72 7.50
C SER A 56 8.52 -16.30 7.12
N ARG A 57 8.94 -15.09 7.51
CA ARG A 57 10.29 -14.56 7.25
C ARG A 57 10.71 -13.55 8.32
N VAL A 58 11.99 -13.17 8.30
CA VAL A 58 12.55 -12.16 9.20
C VAL A 58 11.84 -10.81 8.98
N LEU A 59 11.47 -10.13 10.08
CA LEU A 59 10.91 -8.76 10.08
C LEU A 59 12.00 -7.72 9.78
N TYR A 60 12.50 -7.76 8.54
CA TYR A 60 13.48 -6.81 8.03
C TYR A 60 13.18 -6.48 6.55
N PRO A 61 13.40 -5.24 6.10
CA PRO A 61 13.69 -4.06 6.93
C PRO A 61 12.48 -3.65 7.79
N PHE A 62 12.75 -2.90 8.86
CA PHE A 62 11.67 -2.24 9.59
C PHE A 62 11.13 -1.07 8.76
N PRO A 63 9.81 -0.83 8.76
CA PRO A 63 9.24 0.34 8.13
C PRO A 63 9.94 1.61 8.64
N ASN A 64 10.38 2.46 7.71
CA ASN A 64 11.06 3.71 8.02
C ASN A 64 10.62 4.78 7.03
N GLY A 65 10.39 5.99 7.54
CA GLY A 65 9.81 7.07 6.75
C GLY A 65 8.34 6.83 6.42
N THR A 66 7.67 7.91 6.08
CA THR A 66 6.28 7.89 5.61
C THR A 66 6.19 7.47 4.14
N VAL A 67 4.98 7.20 3.66
CA VAL A 67 4.70 6.98 2.23
C VAL A 67 5.24 8.13 1.38
N GLY A 68 5.00 9.37 1.81
CA GLY A 68 5.55 10.55 1.13
C GLY A 68 7.08 10.58 1.12
N ASP A 69 7.74 10.23 2.23
CA ASP A 69 9.20 10.18 2.30
C ASP A 69 9.77 9.10 1.37
N LEU A 70 9.15 7.92 1.32
CA LEU A 70 9.59 6.85 0.45
C LEU A 70 9.55 7.27 -1.03
N ILE A 71 8.48 7.95 -1.46
CA ILE A 71 8.38 8.47 -2.82
C ILE A 71 9.40 9.58 -3.08
N LYS A 72 9.56 10.51 -2.13
CA LYS A 72 10.47 11.65 -2.25
C LYS A 72 11.93 11.23 -2.46
N TYR A 73 12.37 10.18 -1.76
CA TYR A 73 13.74 9.68 -1.86
C TYR A 73 13.92 8.54 -2.88
N SER A 74 12.86 8.10 -3.55
CA SER A 74 12.95 7.04 -4.54
C SER A 74 13.41 7.58 -5.90
N GLU A 75 14.51 7.02 -6.42
CA GLU A 75 15.02 7.40 -7.74
C GLU A 75 14.10 7.02 -8.90
N ALA A 76 13.19 6.07 -8.68
CA ALA A 76 12.26 5.56 -9.68
C ALA A 76 10.91 6.30 -9.72
N HIS A 77 10.69 7.27 -8.82
CA HIS A 77 9.41 7.97 -8.65
C HIS A 77 9.57 9.50 -8.65
N LYS A 78 10.57 10.04 -9.36
CA LYS A 78 10.86 11.48 -9.39
C LYS A 78 9.71 12.27 -10.02
N THR A 79 9.09 11.74 -11.07
CA THR A 79 7.93 12.36 -11.71
C THR A 79 6.72 12.37 -10.76
N LEU A 80 6.46 11.24 -10.09
CA LEU A 80 5.37 11.15 -9.11
C LEU A 80 5.57 12.15 -7.96
N SER A 81 6.77 12.23 -7.40
CA SER A 81 7.10 13.17 -6.32
C SER A 81 6.78 14.61 -6.72
N GLY A 82 7.21 15.04 -7.91
CA GLY A 82 6.95 16.40 -8.39
C GLY A 82 5.46 16.69 -8.61
N LEU A 83 4.68 15.71 -9.07
CA LEU A 83 3.23 15.85 -9.24
C LEU A 83 2.50 15.92 -7.90
N LEU A 84 2.91 15.12 -6.91
CA LEU A 84 2.37 15.16 -5.55
C LEU A 84 2.67 16.50 -4.86
N ASP A 85 3.85 17.07 -5.08
CA ASP A 85 4.19 18.40 -4.58
C ASP A 85 3.34 19.49 -5.25
N LYS A 86 3.20 19.44 -6.58
CA LYS A 86 2.34 20.37 -7.34
C LYS A 86 0.88 20.31 -6.87
N ALA A 87 0.36 19.11 -6.62
CA ALA A 87 -0.99 18.88 -6.13
C ALA A 87 -1.15 19.11 -4.62
N LYS A 88 -0.08 19.46 -3.89
CA LYS A 88 -0.06 19.64 -2.43
C LYS A 88 -0.55 18.41 -1.65
N LEU A 89 -0.33 17.22 -2.20
CA LEU A 89 -0.70 15.94 -1.58
C LEU A 89 0.47 15.31 -0.80
N MET A 90 1.69 15.78 -1.02
CA MET A 90 2.87 15.24 -0.33
C MET A 90 2.76 15.34 1.20
N THR A 91 2.32 16.48 1.72
CA THR A 91 2.15 16.68 3.17
C THR A 91 1.07 15.78 3.76
N THR A 92 0.02 15.48 3.01
CA THR A 92 -1.02 14.51 3.39
C THR A 92 -0.44 13.11 3.51
N LEU A 93 0.36 12.68 2.53
CA LEU A 93 1.02 11.36 2.52
C LEU A 93 2.16 11.23 3.54
N GLN A 94 2.64 12.35 4.09
CA GLN A 94 3.57 12.39 5.22
C GLN A 94 2.86 12.45 6.59
N ASN A 95 1.53 12.49 6.62
CA ASN A 95 0.80 12.52 7.88
C ASN A 95 0.89 11.17 8.59
N THR A 96 1.44 11.16 9.80
CA THR A 96 1.63 9.95 10.62
C THR A 96 0.38 9.52 11.38
N THR A 97 -0.68 10.31 11.38
CA THR A 97 -1.95 9.97 12.06
C THR A 97 -2.92 9.22 11.16
N GLN A 98 -2.70 9.24 9.85
CA GLN A 98 -3.51 8.55 8.86
C GLN A 98 -2.68 7.46 8.20
N MET A 99 -3.36 6.40 7.77
CA MET A 99 -2.73 5.27 7.12
C MET A 99 -3.09 5.25 5.64
N PHE A 100 -2.13 4.92 4.78
CA PHE A 100 -2.32 4.95 3.33
C PHE A 100 -1.77 3.71 2.64
N THR A 101 -2.41 3.32 1.55
CA THR A 101 -1.81 2.45 0.54
C THR A 101 -1.64 3.26 -0.73
N LEU A 102 -0.40 3.36 -1.24
CA LEU A 102 -0.11 4.08 -2.47
C LEU A 102 0.33 3.10 -3.55
N PHE A 103 -0.41 3.06 -4.65
CA PHE A 103 0.03 2.43 -5.89
C PHE A 103 0.86 3.44 -6.68
N ALA A 104 2.17 3.41 -6.51
CA ALA A 104 3.09 4.42 -7.03
C ALA A 104 3.51 4.08 -8.48
N PRO A 105 3.09 4.86 -9.49
CA PRO A 105 3.58 4.65 -10.85
C PRO A 105 5.05 5.05 -10.95
N THR A 106 5.86 4.18 -11.55
CA THR A 106 7.27 4.48 -11.80
C THR A 106 7.45 5.55 -12.88
N ASP A 107 8.62 6.18 -12.94
CA ASP A 107 8.96 7.12 -14.01
C ASP A 107 8.86 6.48 -15.42
N ALA A 108 9.04 5.16 -15.52
CA ALA A 108 8.79 4.41 -16.74
C ALA A 108 7.29 4.38 -17.12
N ALA A 109 6.41 4.19 -16.13
CA ALA A 109 4.96 4.27 -16.30
C ALA A 109 4.54 5.65 -16.86
N PHE A 110 5.11 6.73 -16.31
CA PHE A 110 4.86 8.09 -16.78
C PHE A 110 5.36 8.36 -18.20
N LYS A 111 6.46 7.72 -18.62
CA LYS A 111 6.94 7.78 -20.01
C LYS A 111 5.99 7.07 -20.96
N LEU A 112 5.50 5.88 -20.59
CA LEU A 112 4.54 5.10 -21.39
C LEU A 112 3.20 5.83 -21.52
N ALA A 113 2.77 6.50 -20.45
CA ALA A 113 1.56 7.32 -20.40
C ALA A 113 1.57 8.55 -21.32
N ASN A 114 2.73 8.93 -21.87
CA ASN A 114 2.92 10.14 -22.66
C ASN A 114 2.40 11.41 -21.93
N MET A 115 3.25 11.97 -21.05
CA MET A 115 2.96 13.09 -20.11
C MET A 115 2.20 14.30 -20.67
N THR A 116 2.05 14.43 -22.00
CA THR A 116 1.17 15.41 -22.65
C THR A 116 -0.25 15.44 -22.11
N GLU A 117 -0.83 14.32 -21.66
CA GLU A 117 -2.17 14.34 -21.08
C GLU A 117 -2.15 14.89 -19.65
N ILE A 118 -1.20 14.44 -18.82
CA ILE A 118 -0.99 14.96 -17.45
C ILE A 118 -0.75 16.46 -17.45
N ASN A 119 0.09 16.96 -18.36
CA ASN A 119 0.47 18.36 -18.41
C ASN A 119 -0.68 19.28 -18.83
N LYS A 120 -1.75 18.73 -19.44
CA LYS A 120 -2.95 19.47 -19.81
C LYS A 120 -3.99 19.52 -18.68
N LEU A 121 -3.85 18.68 -17.67
CA LEU A 121 -4.78 18.65 -16.53
C LEU A 121 -4.63 19.92 -15.69
N ASN A 122 -5.76 20.45 -15.26
CA ASN A 122 -5.77 21.47 -14.22
C ASN A 122 -5.43 20.85 -12.84
N ASP A 123 -5.17 21.68 -11.83
CA ASP A 123 -4.74 21.21 -10.51
C ASP A 123 -5.77 20.30 -9.82
N THR A 124 -7.07 20.52 -10.06
CA THR A 124 -8.16 19.70 -9.52
C THR A 124 -8.19 18.32 -10.18
N GLU A 125 -8.08 18.27 -11.50
CA GLU A 125 -8.02 17.03 -12.27
C GLU A 125 -6.76 16.22 -11.92
N LEU A 126 -5.62 16.89 -11.81
CA LEU A 126 -4.37 16.25 -11.39
C LEU A 126 -4.50 15.64 -10.00
N SER A 127 -5.05 16.40 -9.04
CA SER A 127 -5.29 15.89 -7.69
C SER A 127 -6.20 14.67 -7.71
N LYS A 128 -7.28 14.68 -8.50
CA LYS A 128 -8.18 13.54 -8.64
C LYS A 128 -7.46 12.32 -9.20
N VAL A 129 -6.64 12.47 -10.24
CA VAL A 129 -5.86 11.38 -10.83
C VAL A 129 -4.87 10.81 -9.81
N LEU A 130 -4.17 11.65 -9.06
CA LEU A 130 -3.23 11.18 -8.02
C LEU A 130 -3.97 10.45 -6.89
N LEU A 131 -5.15 10.92 -6.48
CA LEU A 131 -5.96 10.27 -5.45
C LEU A 131 -6.54 8.92 -5.87
N ARG A 132 -6.65 8.61 -7.17
CA ARG A 132 -7.00 7.26 -7.66
C ARG A 132 -5.95 6.21 -7.31
N HIS A 133 -4.72 6.64 -7.09
CA HIS A 133 -3.61 5.77 -6.73
C HIS A 133 -3.50 5.55 -5.21
N VAL A 134 -4.33 6.22 -4.40
CA VAL A 134 -4.26 6.20 -2.95
C VAL A 134 -5.50 5.50 -2.39
N LEU A 135 -5.30 4.56 -1.47
CA LEU A 135 -6.36 4.02 -0.62
C LEU A 135 -6.20 4.57 0.81
N PRO A 136 -7.31 4.86 1.51
CA PRO A 136 -7.29 5.45 2.87
C PRO A 136 -7.02 4.44 4.01
N ASP A 137 -6.55 3.23 3.70
CA ASP A 137 -6.25 2.17 4.68
C ASP A 137 -4.99 1.37 4.23
N ILE A 138 -4.51 0.44 5.07
CA ILE A 138 -3.33 -0.40 4.79
C ILE A 138 -3.72 -1.74 4.16
N TYR A 139 -3.35 -1.91 2.91
CA TYR A 139 -3.50 -3.15 2.17
C TYR A 139 -2.14 -3.65 1.73
N TYR A 140 -1.60 -4.62 2.46
CA TYR A 140 -0.51 -5.45 1.94
C TYR A 140 -1.06 -6.40 0.87
N GLN A 141 -0.16 -6.98 0.07
CA GLN A 141 -0.49 -7.93 -0.98
C GLN A 141 -1.40 -9.09 -0.51
N GLN A 142 -1.24 -9.53 0.74
CA GLN A 142 -2.05 -10.61 1.33
C GLN A 142 -3.52 -10.24 1.50
N ALA A 143 -3.84 -8.95 1.48
CA ALA A 143 -5.19 -8.45 1.51
C ALA A 143 -5.86 -8.45 0.14
N PHE A 144 -5.11 -8.69 -0.94
CA PHE A 144 -5.65 -8.61 -2.30
C PHE A 144 -6.35 -9.90 -2.68
N TYR A 145 -7.64 -9.81 -2.97
CA TYR A 145 -8.41 -10.92 -3.50
C TYR A 145 -8.83 -10.65 -4.94
N ASP A 146 -8.94 -11.73 -5.72
CA ASP A 146 -9.30 -11.62 -7.12
C ASP A 146 -10.74 -11.08 -7.28
N ASN A 147 -10.90 -10.12 -8.20
CA ASN A 147 -12.13 -9.38 -8.47
C ASN A 147 -12.69 -8.61 -7.25
N GLU A 148 -11.85 -8.27 -6.28
CA GLU A 148 -12.24 -7.43 -5.16
C GLU A 148 -12.33 -5.96 -5.57
N SER A 149 -13.36 -5.26 -5.10
CA SER A 149 -13.56 -3.83 -5.33
C SER A 149 -13.27 -3.03 -4.08
N ILE A 150 -12.35 -2.08 -4.17
CA ILE A 150 -11.93 -1.20 -3.08
C ILE A 150 -12.17 0.26 -3.49
N MET A 151 -12.61 1.09 -2.54
CA MET A 151 -12.79 2.52 -2.79
C MET A 151 -11.47 3.28 -2.61
N THR A 152 -11.07 3.99 -3.66
CA THR A 152 -9.91 4.89 -3.63
C THR A 152 -10.20 6.21 -2.91
N ALA A 153 -9.17 6.96 -2.59
CA ALA A 153 -9.30 8.29 -2.00
C ALA A 153 -10.00 9.29 -2.93
N SER A 154 -9.98 9.07 -4.26
CA SER A 154 -10.77 9.85 -5.23
C SER A 154 -12.27 9.52 -5.25
N LYS A 155 -12.71 8.57 -4.40
CA LYS A 155 -14.08 8.01 -4.35
C LYS A 155 -14.46 7.16 -5.56
N GLU A 156 -13.46 6.73 -6.33
CA GLU A 156 -13.65 5.81 -7.46
C GLU A 156 -13.32 4.38 -7.05
N THR A 157 -13.98 3.41 -7.69
CA THR A 157 -13.74 2.00 -7.43
C THR A 157 -12.49 1.53 -8.16
N MET A 158 -11.57 0.95 -7.41
CA MET A 158 -10.45 0.17 -7.90
C MET A 158 -10.80 -1.31 -7.79
N VAL A 159 -10.65 -2.05 -8.87
CA VAL A 159 -10.78 -3.50 -8.89
C VAL A 159 -9.40 -4.12 -8.81
N LEU A 160 -9.19 -5.01 -7.86
CA LEU A 160 -7.99 -5.83 -7.75
C LEU A 160 -8.18 -7.09 -8.58
N ILE A 161 -7.17 -7.43 -9.38
CA ILE A 161 -7.11 -8.68 -10.13
C ILE A 161 -5.89 -9.43 -9.64
N VAL A 162 -6.10 -10.67 -9.19
CA VAL A 162 -5.04 -11.53 -8.65
C VAL A 162 -5.08 -12.84 -9.42
N GLY A 163 -4.09 -13.04 -10.28
CA GLY A 163 -4.03 -14.19 -11.17
C GLY A 163 -2.65 -14.84 -11.23
N VAL A 164 -2.51 -15.81 -12.13
CA VAL A 164 -1.23 -16.53 -12.37
C VAL A 164 -0.12 -15.57 -12.83
N GLY A 165 -0.50 -14.47 -13.49
CA GLY A 165 0.43 -13.42 -13.95
C GLY A 165 0.87 -12.42 -12.88
N GLY A 166 0.39 -12.56 -11.63
CA GLY A 166 0.65 -11.63 -10.54
C GLY A 166 -0.58 -10.78 -10.20
N ILE A 167 -0.32 -9.58 -9.70
CA ILE A 167 -1.36 -8.66 -9.21
C ILE A 167 -1.45 -7.47 -10.16
N SER A 168 -2.66 -7.14 -10.57
CA SER A 168 -2.96 -5.88 -11.24
C SER A 168 -4.08 -5.13 -10.54
N VAL A 169 -4.06 -3.82 -10.72
CA VAL A 169 -5.09 -2.91 -10.23
C VAL A 169 -5.75 -2.23 -11.42
N VAL A 170 -7.07 -2.18 -11.41
CA VAL A 170 -7.87 -1.63 -12.50
C VAL A 170 -8.72 -0.48 -11.98
N VAL A 171 -8.61 0.68 -12.62
CA VAL A 171 -9.48 1.84 -12.35
C VAL A 171 -9.98 2.39 -13.69
N ASP A 172 -11.31 2.49 -13.82
CA ASP A 172 -12.05 3.14 -14.94
C ASP A 172 -11.79 2.60 -16.36
N ARG A 173 -10.80 1.70 -16.56
CA ARG A 173 -10.41 0.89 -17.75
C ARG A 173 -8.90 0.77 -17.86
N THR A 174 -8.16 1.55 -17.09
CA THR A 174 -6.71 1.43 -17.01
C THR A 174 -6.35 0.32 -16.03
N GLU A 175 -5.67 -0.72 -16.54
CA GLU A 175 -5.03 -1.76 -15.74
C GLU A 175 -3.55 -1.42 -15.55
N GLY A 176 -3.03 -1.53 -14.33
CA GLY A 176 -1.60 -1.42 -14.02
C GLY A 176 -1.13 -2.61 -13.21
N TYR A 177 0.02 -3.18 -13.58
CA TYR A 177 0.62 -4.32 -12.91
C TYR A 177 1.46 -3.87 -11.72
N VAL A 178 1.35 -4.59 -10.61
CA VAL A 178 2.14 -4.37 -9.40
C VAL A 178 3.47 -5.12 -9.53
N ASN A 179 4.53 -4.39 -9.85
CA ASN A 179 5.86 -4.98 -10.09
C ASN A 179 6.65 -5.20 -8.81
N ASN A 180 6.45 -4.33 -7.82
CA ASN A 180 7.19 -4.38 -6.57
C ASN A 180 6.24 -4.05 -5.39
N PRO A 181 5.55 -5.06 -4.86
CA PRO A 181 4.59 -4.87 -3.77
C PRO A 181 5.26 -4.76 -2.39
N ASN A 182 4.47 -4.36 -1.40
CA ASN A 182 4.78 -4.47 0.03
C ASN A 182 5.97 -3.64 0.54
N HIS A 183 6.15 -2.41 0.04
CA HIS A 183 7.10 -1.47 0.65
C HIS A 183 6.48 -0.83 1.89
N ALA A 184 6.71 -1.46 3.04
CA ALA A 184 6.17 -1.00 4.31
C ALA A 184 6.78 0.34 4.76
N CYS A 185 5.92 1.29 5.12
CA CYS A 185 6.23 2.63 5.63
C CYS A 185 5.65 2.80 7.04
N THR A 186 6.02 3.87 7.75
CA THR A 186 5.52 4.11 9.11
C THR A 186 4.05 4.49 9.18
N ASN A 187 3.49 5.00 8.07
CA ASN A 187 2.09 5.41 7.94
C ASN A 187 1.39 4.72 6.77
N GLY A 188 1.87 3.55 6.33
CA GLY A 188 1.27 2.90 5.17
C GLY A 188 2.14 1.89 4.45
N VAL A 189 1.76 1.61 3.21
CA VAL A 189 2.47 0.71 2.29
C VAL A 189 2.48 1.28 0.88
N VAL A 190 3.58 1.09 0.17
CA VAL A 190 3.72 1.45 -1.25
C VAL A 190 3.82 0.19 -2.10
N HIS A 191 3.08 0.19 -3.20
CA HIS A 191 3.14 -0.82 -4.25
C HIS A 191 3.55 -0.14 -5.55
N ALA A 192 4.71 -0.47 -6.10
CA ALA A 192 5.14 0.13 -7.36
C ALA A 192 4.34 -0.48 -8.53
N ILE A 193 3.80 0.37 -9.41
CA ILE A 193 3.04 -0.03 -10.59
C ILE A 193 3.68 0.45 -11.89
N ASP A 194 3.38 -0.27 -12.98
CA ASP A 194 3.94 -0.03 -14.31
C ASP A 194 3.14 0.92 -15.20
N ARG A 195 1.95 1.35 -14.74
CA ARG A 195 1.04 2.24 -15.46
C ARG A 195 0.45 3.30 -14.53
N VAL A 196 0.04 4.42 -15.11
CA VAL A 196 -0.63 5.50 -14.40
C VAL A 196 -2.15 5.35 -14.62
N LEU A 197 -2.93 5.36 -13.54
CA LEU A 197 -4.37 5.12 -13.53
C LEU A 197 -5.15 6.40 -13.91
N PHE A 198 -5.40 6.63 -15.20
CA PHE A 198 -5.96 7.89 -15.72
C PHE A 198 -7.46 7.99 -15.90
N LYS A 199 -8.08 6.94 -16.46
CA LYS A 199 -9.48 6.84 -16.91
C LYS A 199 -9.61 5.54 -17.72
#